data_AF-A0A0V0GVZ2-F1
#
_entry.id   AF-A0A0V0GVZ2-F1
#
_cell.length_a   1.000
_cell.length_b   1.000
_cell.length_c   1.000
_cell.angle_alpha   90.00
_cell.angle_beta   90.00
_cell.angle_gamma   90.00
#
_symmetry.space_group_name_H-M   'P 1'
#
loop_
_entity.id
_entity.type
_entity.pdbx_description
1 polymer ?
#
loop_
_entity_poly.entity_id
_entity_poly.type
_entity_poly.pdbx_seq_one_letter_code
_entity_poly.pdbx_strand_id
1 'polypeptide(L)'
;MQHIAADDVKYLHFDFHHICGHVHFELLSILYDQIEDFFIKNRYFLLNEKGEKVELQLGVLRTNCIDCLDRTNVTQSMLGRKMLEFQLRRL
;
A
#
# COMPACT_ATOMS: atom_id res chain seq x y z
N MET A 1 -2.11 -9.31 -9.56
CA MET A 1 -0.95 -9.72 -8.74
C MET A 1 -0.53 -11.14 -9.13
N GLN A 2 0.75 -11.36 -9.41
CA GLN A 2 1.36 -12.66 -9.78
C GLN A 2 2.17 -13.24 -8.62
N HIS A 3 2.19 -14.57 -8.46
CA HIS A 3 3.08 -15.25 -7.51
C HIS A 3 4.48 -15.44 -8.12
N ILE A 4 5.55 -15.09 -7.40
CA ILE A 4 6.91 -15.03 -7.97
C ILE A 4 7.96 -15.89 -7.26
N ALA A 5 7.72 -16.37 -6.04
CA ALA A 5 8.67 -17.25 -5.34
C ALA A 5 7.97 -18.22 -4.39
N ALA A 6 7.02 -17.71 -3.59
CA ALA A 6 6.21 -18.49 -2.67
C ALA A 6 4.76 -17.94 -2.64
N ASP A 7 3.82 -18.69 -2.06
CA ASP A 7 2.40 -18.32 -2.01
C ASP A 7 2.13 -17.04 -1.21
N ASP A 8 3.07 -16.65 -0.35
CA ASP A 8 3.03 -15.46 0.49
C ASP A 8 3.56 -14.18 -0.20
N VAL A 9 4.26 -14.31 -1.33
CA VAL A 9 4.82 -13.16 -2.06
C VAL A 9 4.08 -12.92 -3.36
N LYS A 10 3.46 -11.75 -3.45
CA LYS A 10 2.76 -11.26 -4.65
C LYS A 10 3.53 -10.12 -5.30
N TYR A 11 3.65 -10.20 -6.61
CA TYR A 11 4.22 -9.17 -7.47
C TYR A 11 3.12 -8.44 -8.23
N LEU A 12 3.27 -7.13 -8.34
CA LEU A 12 2.42 -6.28 -9.17
C LEU A 12 3.31 -5.36 -9.99
N HIS A 13 3.23 -5.50 -11.31
CA HIS A 13 3.80 -4.53 -12.23
C HIS A 13 2.81 -3.38 -12.43
N PHE A 14 3.28 -2.15 -12.32
CA PHE A 14 2.49 -0.95 -12.54
C PHE A 14 3.30 0.05 -13.35
N ASP A 15 2.81 0.39 -14.55
CA ASP A 15 3.48 1.36 -15.42
C ASP A 15 3.10 2.78 -15.00
N PHE A 16 3.90 3.33 -14.08
CA PHE A 16 3.67 4.68 -13.55
C PHE A 16 3.73 5.75 -14.63
N HIS A 17 4.65 5.63 -15.59
CA HIS A 17 4.81 6.61 -16.67
C HIS A 17 3.58 6.66 -17.56
N HIS A 18 3.13 5.49 -18.03
CA HIS A 18 1.98 5.41 -18.93
C HIS A 18 0.69 5.83 -18.24
N ILE A 19 0.52 5.43 -16.97
CA ILE A 19 -0.74 5.62 -16.24
C ILE A 19 -0.81 7.01 -15.62
N CYS A 20 0.20 7.47 -14.88
CA CYS A 20 0.16 8.75 -14.16
C CYS A 20 0.78 9.91 -14.94
N GLY A 21 1.54 9.64 -16.00
CA GLY A 21 2.27 10.66 -16.74
C GLY A 21 3.18 11.49 -15.84
N HIS A 22 3.15 12.82 -16.04
CA HIS A 22 3.95 13.76 -15.24
C HIS A 22 3.21 14.37 -14.05
N VAL A 23 1.87 14.37 -14.05
CA VAL A 23 1.08 15.20 -13.11
C VAL A 23 -0.16 14.49 -12.56
N HIS A 24 -0.60 13.37 -13.13
CA HIS A 24 -1.87 12.71 -12.78
C HIS A 24 -1.70 11.69 -11.65
N PHE A 25 -1.27 12.17 -10.49
CA PHE A 25 -1.10 11.32 -9.31
C PHE A 25 -2.44 10.76 -8.79
N GLU A 26 -3.57 11.37 -9.14
CA GLU A 26 -4.89 10.81 -8.84
C GLU A 26 -5.10 9.40 -9.42
N LEU A 27 -4.42 9.05 -10.51
CA LEU A 27 -4.52 7.75 -11.17
C LEU A 27 -3.80 6.63 -10.39
N LEU A 28 -3.10 6.97 -9.31
CA LEU A 28 -2.61 5.98 -8.35
C LEU A 28 -3.74 5.25 -7.61
N SER A 29 -4.97 5.77 -7.65
CA SER A 29 -6.14 5.02 -7.20
C SER A 29 -6.25 3.66 -7.91
N ILE A 30 -5.89 3.58 -9.19
CA ILE A 30 -5.89 2.32 -9.96
C ILE A 30 -4.94 1.31 -9.35
N LEU A 31 -3.75 1.75 -8.90
CA LEU A 31 -2.81 0.88 -8.18
C LEU A 31 -3.42 0.41 -6.85
N TYR A 32 -4.05 1.33 -6.11
CA TYR A 32 -4.69 0.99 -4.83
C TYR A 32 -5.80 -0.05 -5.02
N ASP A 33 -6.68 0.13 -6.00
CA ASP A 33 -7.79 -0.81 -6.29
C ASP A 33 -7.27 -2.22 -6.60
N GLN A 34 -6.11 -2.34 -7.22
CA GLN A 34 -5.47 -3.63 -7.50
C GLN A 34 -4.90 -4.32 -6.26
N ILE A 35 -4.59 -3.59 -5.19
CA ILE A 35 -3.96 -4.12 -3.96
C ILE A 35 -4.83 -4.00 -2.71
N GLU A 36 -6.01 -3.39 -2.80
CA GLU A 36 -6.87 -3.08 -1.65
C GLU A 36 -7.15 -4.32 -0.80
N ASP A 37 -7.49 -5.45 -1.43
CA ASP A 37 -7.71 -6.71 -0.73
C ASP A 37 -6.51 -7.14 0.12
N PHE A 38 -5.29 -6.99 -0.43
CA PHE A 38 -4.07 -7.28 0.33
C PHE A 38 -3.89 -6.24 1.44
N PHE A 39 -4.14 -4.97 1.15
CA PHE A 39 -3.99 -3.86 2.07
C PHE A 39 -4.85 -4.04 3.33
N ILE A 40 -6.13 -4.39 3.15
CA ILE A 40 -7.08 -4.61 4.23
C ILE A 40 -6.76 -5.90 5.01
N LYS A 41 -6.46 -7.00 4.31
CA LYS A 41 -6.15 -8.30 4.95
C LYS A 41 -4.90 -8.25 5.81
N ASN A 42 -3.90 -7.46 5.41
CA ASN A 42 -2.62 -7.37 6.12
C ASN A 42 -2.60 -6.36 7.27
N ARG A 43 -3.67 -5.58 7.42
CA ARG A 43 -3.94 -4.72 8.57
C ARG A 43 -2.78 -3.77 8.93
N TYR A 44 -2.80 -3.27 10.15
CA TYR A 44 -1.82 -2.38 10.75
C TYR A 44 -1.66 -2.75 12.23
N PHE A 45 -0.61 -2.24 12.86
CA PHE A 45 -0.40 -2.44 14.30
C PHE A 45 -1.22 -1.44 15.12
N LEU A 46 -1.96 -1.91 16.12
CA LEU A 46 -2.75 -1.08 17.03
C LEU A 46 -2.66 -1.58 18.46
N LEU A 47 -2.41 -0.66 19.39
CA LEU A 47 -2.52 -0.87 20.83
C LEU A 47 -3.74 -0.11 21.37
N ASN A 48 -4.40 -0.66 22.38
CA ASN A 48 -5.37 0.11 23.16
C ASN A 48 -4.67 0.97 24.23
N GLU A 49 -5.47 1.74 24.98
CA GLU A 49 -4.97 2.61 26.08
C GLU A 49 -4.26 1.83 27.20
N LYS A 50 -4.53 0.53 27.34
CA LYS A 50 -3.88 -0.36 28.31
C LYS A 50 -2.59 -0.99 27.77
N GLY A 51 -2.19 -0.68 26.53
CA GLY A 51 -1.03 -1.26 25.87
C GLY A 51 -1.26 -2.68 25.33
N GLU A 52 -2.51 -3.15 25.28
CA GLU A 52 -2.84 -4.47 24.75
C GLU A 52 -2.96 -4.42 23.22
N LYS A 53 -2.47 -5.48 22.56
CA LYS A 53 -2.49 -5.60 21.10
C LYS A 53 -3.93 -5.84 20.62
N VAL A 54 -4.49 -4.85 19.93
CA VAL A 54 -5.83 -4.94 19.31
C VAL A 54 -5.72 -5.43 17.87
N GLU A 55 -4.67 -5.00 17.15
CA GLU A 55 -4.39 -5.44 15.79
C GLU A 55 -2.90 -5.69 15.58
N LEU A 56 -2.59 -6.60 14.66
CA LEU A 56 -1.24 -6.90 14.22
C LEU A 56 -1.12 -6.68 12.72
N GLN A 57 -0.02 -6.06 12.30
CA GLN A 57 0.35 -5.99 10.90
C GLN A 57 0.86 -7.37 10.45
N LEU A 58 0.20 -7.95 9.46
CA LEU A 58 0.46 -9.31 8.96
C LEU A 58 1.28 -9.33 7.68
N GLY A 59 1.50 -8.17 7.06
CA GLY A 59 2.28 -8.07 5.82
C GLY A 59 2.77 -6.66 5.52
N VAL A 60 3.58 -6.57 4.47
CA VAL A 60 4.24 -5.34 4.04
C VAL A 60 4.17 -5.19 2.53
N LEU A 61 4.10 -3.95 2.07
CA LEU A 61 4.22 -3.60 0.66
C LEU A 61 5.63 -3.07 0.41
N ARG A 62 6.31 -3.66 -0.57
CA ARG A 62 7.61 -3.21 -1.04
C ARG A 62 7.45 -2.56 -2.41
N THR A 63 7.68 -1.25 -2.47
CA THR A 63 7.69 -0.50 -3.74
C THR A 63 9.11 -0.37 -4.25
N ASN A 64 9.33 -0.71 -5.52
CA ASN A 64 10.56 -0.41 -6.24
C ASN A 64 10.20 0.43 -7.48
N CYS A 65 11.04 1.38 -7.86
CA CYS A 65 10.93 2.11 -9.12
C CYS A 65 12.31 2.12 -9.79
N ILE A 66 12.36 1.83 -11.09
CA ILE A 66 13.61 1.84 -11.85
C ILE A 66 14.10 3.27 -12.15
N ASP A 67 13.16 4.23 -12.21
CA ASP A 67 13.44 5.58 -12.69
C ASP A 67 13.90 6.53 -11.58
N CYS A 68 13.13 6.65 -10.49
CA CYS A 68 13.42 7.61 -9.44
C CYS A 68 12.77 7.29 -8.08
N LEU A 69 13.37 7.86 -7.03
CA LEU A 69 12.89 7.77 -5.64
C LEU A 69 11.60 8.58 -5.40
N ASP A 70 11.37 9.65 -6.16
CA ASP A 70 10.17 10.48 -5.97
C ASP A 70 8.88 9.69 -6.22
N ARG A 71 8.87 8.82 -7.23
CA ARG A 71 7.70 7.97 -7.52
C ARG A 71 7.46 6.92 -6.45
N THR A 72 8.52 6.38 -5.86
CA THR A 72 8.36 5.50 -4.69
C THR A 72 7.78 6.28 -3.52
N ASN A 73 8.25 7.50 -3.26
CA ASN A 73 7.78 8.33 -2.15
C ASN A 73 6.31 8.71 -2.31
N VAL A 74 5.90 9.15 -3.51
CA VAL A 74 4.49 9.49 -3.79
C VAL A 74 3.59 8.28 -3.61
N THR A 75 4.00 7.12 -4.13
CA THR A 75 3.25 5.87 -3.99
C THR A 75 3.11 5.48 -2.51
N GLN A 76 4.22 5.48 -1.76
CA GLN A 76 4.21 5.16 -0.33
C GLN A 76 3.36 6.13 0.48
N SER A 77 3.41 7.43 0.15
CA SER A 77 2.62 8.47 0.82
C SER A 77 1.12 8.27 0.60
N MET A 78 0.71 7.93 -0.63
CA MET A 78 -0.67 7.60 -0.95
C MET A 78 -1.16 6.39 -0.15
N LEU A 79 -0.36 5.31 -0.09
CA LEU A 79 -0.70 4.12 0.68
C LEU A 79 -0.77 4.40 2.18
N GLY A 80 0.20 5.14 2.73
CA GLY A 80 0.18 5.57 4.13
C GLY A 80 -1.07 6.37 4.48
N ARG A 81 -1.48 7.30 3.61
CA ARG A 81 -2.72 8.06 3.75
C ARG A 81 -3.95 7.15 3.76
N LYS A 82 -4.04 6.17 2.86
CA LYS A 82 -5.15 5.20 2.83
C LYS A 82 -5.24 4.39 4.13
N MET A 83 -4.10 3.95 4.67
CA MET A 83 -4.10 3.23 5.96
C MET A 83 -4.52 4.14 7.11
N LEU A 84 -4.05 5.39 7.13
CA LEU A 84 -4.45 6.37 8.13
C LEU A 84 -5.96 6.64 8.07
N GLU A 85 -6.54 6.79 6.87
CA GLU A 85 -7.99 6.94 6.71
C GLU A 85 -8.75 5.72 7.28
N PHE A 86 -8.24 4.51 7.07
CA PHE A 86 -8.82 3.29 7.65
C PHE A 86 -8.74 3.27 9.19
N GLN A 87 -7.60 3.69 9.75
CA GLN A 87 -7.41 3.84 11.20
C GLN A 87 -8.37 4.85 11.80
N LEU A 88 -8.53 6.02 11.17
CA LEU A 88 -9.38 7.10 11.66
C LEU A 88 -10.88 6.76 11.59
N ARG A 89 -11.32 5.97 10.60
CA ARG A 89 -12.71 5.51 10.50
C ARG A 89 -13.12 4.52 11.60
N ARG A 90 -12.14 3.90 12.27
CA ARG A 90 -12.37 2.96 13.37
C ARG A 90 -12.52 3.66 14.72
N LEU A 91 -11.95 4.85 14.86
CA LEU A 91 -12.12 5.71 16.04
C LEU A 91 -13.57 6.21 16.11
#